data_AF-A0A9E5WS43-F1
#
_entry.id   AF-A0A9E5WS43-F1
#
_cell.length_a   1.000
_cell.length_b   1.000
_cell.length_c   1.000
_cell.angle_alpha   90.00
_cell.angle_beta   90.00
_cell.angle_gamma   90.00
#
_symmetry.space_group_name_H-M   'P 1'
#
loop_
_entity.id
_entity.type
_entity.pdbx_description
1 polymer ?
#
loop_
_entity_poly.entity_id
_entity_poly.type
_entity_poly.pdbx_seq_one_letter_code
_entity_poly.pdbx_strand_id
1 'polypeptide(L)' 'MRTQGKARRILQWLGISGAALVMGIALTGCQTSIGGQTLPSAYYLEDDVQYFPTGPEFLLTN' A
#
# COMPACT_ATOMS: atom_id res chain seq x y z
N MET A 1 2.86 -22.94 -41.56
CA MET A 1 3.72 -22.79 -40.35
C MET A 1 4.15 -21.35 -39.99
N ARG A 2 4.11 -20.34 -40.89
CA ARG A 2 4.51 -18.95 -40.56
C ARG A 2 3.57 -18.16 -39.62
N THR A 3 2.32 -18.58 -39.46
CA THR A 3 1.30 -17.90 -38.64
C THR A 3 1.52 -18.06 -37.13
N GLN A 4 2.11 -19.18 -36.69
CA GLN A 4 2.34 -19.49 -35.28
C GLN A 4 3.33 -18.52 -34.59
N GLY A 5 4.34 -18.04 -35.32
CA GLY A 5 5.35 -17.13 -34.78
C GLY A 5 4.88 -15.67 -34.63
N LYS A 6 3.84 -15.26 -35.35
CA LYS A 6 3.21 -13.93 -35.20
C LYS A 6 2.24 -13.92 -34.02
N ALA A 7 1.40 -14.96 -33.90
CA ALA A 7 0.48 -15.11 -32.78
C ALA A 7 1.21 -15.19 -31.43
N ARG A 8 2.30 -15.98 -31.37
CA ARG A 8 3.13 -16.07 -30.16
C ARG A 8 3.80 -14.74 -29.78
N ARG A 9 4.26 -13.95 -30.77
CA ARG A 9 4.80 -12.61 -30.51
C ARG A 9 3.73 -11.65 -29.99
N ILE A 10 2.53 -11.66 -30.57
CA ILE A 10 1.42 -10.82 -30.11
C ILE A 10 1.05 -11.17 -28.66
N LEU A 11 0.97 -12.46 -28.33
CA LEU A 11 0.67 -12.91 -26.97
C LEU A 11 1.75 -12.47 -25.96
N GLN A 12 3.02 -12.50 -26.35
CA GLN A 12 4.13 -12.01 -25.52
C GLN A 12 4.03 -10.49 -25.25
N TRP A 13 3.73 -9.69 -26.27
CA TRP A 13 3.57 -8.24 -26.10
C TRP A 13 2.37 -7.88 -25.22
N LEU A 14 1.25 -8.59 -25.38
CA LEU A 14 0.07 -8.43 -24.51
C LEU A 14 0.39 -8.79 -23.05
N GLY A 15 1.17 -9.84 -22.82
CA GLY A 15 1.62 -10.23 -21.48
C GLY A 15 2.50 -9.16 -20.83
N ILE A 16 3.48 -8.63 -21.57
CA ILE A 16 4.37 -7.57 -21.07
C ILE A 16 3.59 -6.29 -20.77
N SER A 17 2.69 -5.88 -21.67
CA SER A 17 1.88 -4.67 -21.46
C SER A 17 0.95 -4.81 -20.25
N GLY A 18 0.33 -5.98 -20.08
CA GLY A 18 -0.52 -6.27 -18.92
C GLY A 18 0.26 -6.21 -17.61
N ALA A 19 1.44 -6.84 -17.56
CA ALA A 19 2.30 -6.83 -16.38
C ALA A 19 2.77 -5.41 -16.02
N ALA A 20 3.15 -4.59 -17.02
CA ALA A 20 3.56 -3.20 -16.81
C ALA A 20 2.42 -2.34 -16.24
N LEU A 21 1.18 -2.55 -16.69
CA LEU A 21 0.00 -1.84 -16.20
C LEU A 21 -0.29 -2.16 -14.73
N VAL A 22 -0.26 -3.44 -14.36
CA VAL A 22 -0.45 -3.89 -12.97
C VAL A 22 0.64 -3.33 -12.06
N MET A 23 1.90 -3.36 -12.51
CA MET A 23 3.03 -2.82 -11.75
C MET A 23 2.92 -1.30 -11.58
N GLY A 24 2.50 -0.58 -12.61
CA GLY A 24 2.25 0.85 -12.53
C GLY A 24 1.23 1.20 -11.46
N ILE A 25 0.08 0.51 -11.43
CA ILE A 25 -0.96 0.71 -10.42
C ILE A 25 -0.43 0.40 -9.00
N ALA A 26 0.34 -0.68 -8.84
CA ALA A 26 0.90 -1.07 -7.55
C ALA A 26 1.93 -0.08 -6.99
N LEU A 27 2.64 0.65 -7.87
CA LEU A 27 3.63 1.66 -7.49
C LEU A 27 3.04 3.07 -7.39
N THR A 28 1.82 3.28 -7.87
CA THR A 28 1.12 4.56 -7.74
C THR A 28 0.30 4.62 -6.46
N GLY A 29 0.46 5.69 -5.70
CA GLY A 29 -0.33 5.99 -4.50
C GLY A 29 0.17 7.28 -3.84
N CYS A 30 -0.71 7.97 -3.10
CA CYS A 30 -0.32 9.10 -2.27
C CYS A 30 0.14 8.59 -0.90
N GLN A 31 1.46 8.43 -0.74
CA GLN A 31 2.07 8.14 0.54
C GLN A 31 2.20 9.45 1.34
N THR A 32 1.61 9.52 2.53
CA THR A 32 1.70 10.70 3.40
C THR A 32 2.96 10.64 4.24
N SER A 33 3.89 11.56 3.99
CA SER A 33 5.14 11.70 4.74
C SER A 33 5.13 12.98 5.55
N ILE A 34 5.20 12.86 6.87
CA ILE A 34 5.22 14.00 7.82
C ILE A 34 6.32 13.72 8.85
N GLY A 35 7.15 14.72 9.15
CA GLY A 35 8.20 14.59 10.17
C GLY A 35 9.27 13.53 9.87
N GLY A 36 9.46 13.14 8.61
CA GLY A 36 10.40 12.09 8.21
C GLY A 36 9.86 10.67 8.34
N GLN A 37 8.60 10.49 8.74
CA GLN A 37 7.94 9.19 8.81
C GLN A 37 6.85 9.08 7.74
N THR A 38 6.69 7.88 7.20
CA THR A 38 5.51 7.52 6.39
C THR A 38 4.37 7.11 7.28
N LEU A 39 3.26 7.83 7.19
CA LEU A 39 2.07 7.58 8.00
C LEU A 39 1.22 6.45 7.39
N PRO A 40 0.60 5.58 8.22
CA PRO A 40 -0.28 4.49 7.79
C PRO A 40 -1.52 4.94 7.00
N SER A 41 -1.98 6.16 7.23
CA SER A 41 -3.17 6.75 6.59
C SER A 41 -3.05 8.27 6.52
N ALA A 42 -3.85 8.89 5.65
CA ALA A 42 -3.86 10.35 5.49
C ALA A 42 -4.40 11.10 6.72
N TYR A 43 -5.19 10.41 7.55
CA TYR A 43 -5.84 10.98 8.74
C TYR A 43 -5.18 10.53 10.05
N TYR A 44 -3.99 9.94 9.98
CA TYR A 44 -3.31 9.37 11.15
C TYR A 44 -3.12 10.37 12.30
N LEU A 45 -2.94 11.65 11.98
CA LEU A 45 -2.78 12.71 12.99
C LEU A 45 -4.10 13.15 13.63
N GLU A 46 -5.23 12.89 12.98
CA GLU A 46 -6.58 13.21 13.47
C GLU A 46 -7.25 12.00 14.12
N ASP A 47 -6.60 10.82 14.08
CA ASP A 47 -7.11 9.62 14.72
C ASP A 47 -6.87 9.69 16.24
N ASP A 48 -7.93 10.00 16.96
CA ASP A 48 -7.95 10.09 18.43
C ASP A 48 -7.70 8.73 19.12
N VAL A 49 -7.69 7.62 18.38
CA VAL A 49 -7.38 6.28 18.89
C VAL A 49 -5.87 6.07 18.95
N GLN A 50 -5.17 6.89 19.72
CA GLN A 50 -3.93 6.41 20.33
C GLN A 50 -4.32 5.68 21.61
N TYR A 51 -4.24 4.34 21.57
CA TYR A 51 -4.43 3.53 22.78
C TYR A 51 -3.40 3.96 23.83
N PHE A 52 -3.87 4.62 24.88
CA PHE A 52 -3.10 4.88 26.08
C PHE A 52 -3.54 3.84 27.12
N PRO A 53 -2.67 2.90 27.53
CA PRO A 53 -3.02 1.98 28.61
C PRO A 53 -3.35 2.79 29.87
N THR A 54 -4.33 2.34 30.64
CA THR A 54 -4.58 2.92 31.95
C THR A 54 -3.32 2.85 32.80
N GLY A 55 -2.97 3.97 33.43
CA GLY A 55 -1.86 4.02 34.38
C GLY A 55 -2.13 3.11 35.59
N PRO A 56 -1.11 2.82 36.40
CA PRO A 56 -1.30 2.06 37.64
C PRO A 56 -2.32 2.77 38.55
N GLU A 57 -3.33 2.02 38.98
CA GLU A 57 -4.37 2.49 39.89
C GLU A 57 -3.75 2.78 41.28
N PHE A 58 -3.98 3.96 41.87
CA PHE A 58 -3.63 4.21 43.27
C PHE A 58 -4.85 3.88 44.15
N LEU A 59 -4.88 2.66 44.70
CA LEU A 59 -5.96 2.21 45.57
C LEU A 59 -5.88 2.94 46.94
N LEU A 60 -6.95 3.63 47.32
CA LEU A 60 -7.12 4.14 48.68
C LEU A 60 -7.62 3.00 49.57
N THR A 61 -6.79 2.58 50.53
CA THR A 61 -7.20 1.62 51.57
C THR A 61 -8.16 2.32 52.54
N ASN A 62 -9.29 1.66 52.85
CA ASN A 62 -10.23 2.08 53.89
C ASN A 62 -9.69 1.67 55.27
#